data_AF-A0A960JZC4-F1
#
_entry.id   AF-A0A960JZC4-F1
#
_cell.length_a   1.000
_cell.length_b   1.000
_cell.length_c   1.000
_cell.angle_alpha   90.00
_cell.angle_beta   90.00
_cell.angle_gamma   90.00
#
_symmetry.space_group_name_H-M   'P 1'
#
loop_
_entity.id
_entity.type
_entity.pdbx_description
1 polymer ?
#
loop_
_entity_poly.entity_id
_entity_poly.type
_entity_poly.pdbx_seq_one_letter_code
_entity_poly.pdbx_strand_id
1 'polypeptide(L)' 'AAVAIEFGASAEDIARSSHAHPTLAEALKEAALAVAGRAIHV' A
#
# COMPACT_ATOMS: atom_id res chain seq x y z
N ALA A 1 5.49 3.70 5.29
CA ALA A 1 6.54 3.00 4.54
C ALA A 1 7.72 2.57 5.42
N ALA A 2 8.36 3.47 6.20
CA ALA A 2 9.53 3.15 7.01
C ALA A 2 9.38 1.87 7.88
N VAL A 3 8.28 1.76 8.62
CA VAL A 3 7.95 0.56 9.42
C VAL A 3 7.89 -0.70 8.56
N ALA A 4 7.19 -0.67 7.42
CA ALA A 4 7.08 -1.82 6.52
C ALA A 4 8.46 -2.25 5.97
N ILE A 5 9.34 -1.30 5.67
CA ILE A 5 10.71 -1.58 5.19
C ILE A 5 11.55 -2.23 6.30
N GLU A 6 11.45 -1.74 7.54
CA GLU A 6 12.16 -2.29 8.69
C GLU A 6 11.76 -3.74 8.99
N PHE A 7 10.48 -4.07 8.82
CA PHE A 7 9.97 -5.44 8.94
C PHE A 7 10.20 -6.31 7.69
N GLY A 8 10.84 -5.77 6.64
CA GLY A 8 11.06 -6.49 5.39
C GLY A 8 9.76 -6.89 4.67
N ALA A 9 8.68 -6.13 4.88
CA ALA A 9 7.37 -6.40 4.30
C ALA A 9 7.39 -6.21 2.78
N SER A 10 6.65 -7.07 2.08
CA SER A 10 6.46 -6.96 0.64
C SER A 10 5.50 -5.82 0.27
N ALA A 11 5.48 -5.43 -1.01
CA ALA A 11 4.46 -4.51 -1.51
C ALA A 11 3.04 -5.06 -1.34
N GLU A 12 2.86 -6.38 -1.42
CA GLU A 12 1.55 -7.01 -1.20
C GLU A 12 1.07 -6.85 0.25
N ASP A 13 1.97 -6.90 1.24
CA ASP A 13 1.62 -6.70 2.65
C ASP A 13 1.12 -5.27 2.92
N ILE A 14 1.77 -4.27 2.31
CA ILE A 14 1.31 -2.88 2.35
C ILE A 14 -0.06 -2.77 1.66
N ALA A 15 -0.21 -3.33 0.46
CA ALA A 15 -1.46 -3.26 -0.30
C ALA A 15 -2.66 -3.92 0.41
N ARG A 16 -2.43 -5.03 1.13
CA ARG A 16 -3.48 -5.78 1.85
C ARG A 16 -3.80 -5.22 3.23
N SER A 17 -2.98 -4.34 3.77
CA SER A 17 -3.24 -3.68 5.05
C SER A 17 -4.45 -2.74 4.94
N SER A 18 -5.26 -2.65 6.01
CA SER A 18 -6.40 -1.72 6.06
C SER A 18 -5.90 -0.28 6.17
N HIS A 19 -6.36 0.56 5.25
CA HIS A 19 -6.09 2.00 5.26
C HIS A 19 -7.41 2.72 5.53
N ALA A 20 -7.37 3.69 6.44
CA ALA A 20 -8.55 4.48 6.75
C ALA A 20 -8.95 5.33 5.54
N HIS A 21 -10.26 5.37 5.27
CA HIS A 21 -10.84 6.21 4.22
C HIS A 21 -11.65 7.35 4.85
N PRO A 22 -11.53 8.62 4.39
CA PRO A 22 -10.61 9.13 3.37
C PRO A 22 -9.29 9.64 3.96
N THR A 23 -8.13 9.12 3.53
CA THR A 23 -6.81 9.60 4.00
C THR A 23 -5.72 9.54 2.92
N LEU A 24 -4.65 10.33 3.11
CA LEU A 24 -3.47 10.29 2.24
C LEU A 24 -2.74 8.94 2.25
N ALA A 25 -2.94 8.13 3.29
CA ALA A 25 -2.33 6.80 3.37
C ALA A 25 -2.85 5.86 2.26
N GLU A 26 -4.04 6.13 1.72
CA GLU A 26 -4.61 5.36 0.60
C GLU A 26 -3.75 5.46 -0.67
N ALA A 27 -3.08 6.58 -0.91
CA ALA A 27 -2.16 6.72 -2.05
C ALA A 27 -0.98 5.74 -1.96
N LEU A 28 -0.49 5.46 -0.73
CA LEU A 28 0.56 4.46 -0.52
C LEU A 28 0.03 3.03 -0.79
N LYS A 29 -1.22 2.74 -0.38
CA LYS A 29 -1.90 1.47 -0.68
C LYS A 29 -2.03 1.25 -2.19
N GLU A 30 -2.49 2.27 -2.93
CA GLU A 30 -2.66 2.20 -4.38
C GLU A 30 -1.30 2.04 -5.09
N ALA A 31 -0.26 2.76 -4.66
CA ALA A 31 1.09 2.59 -5.18
C ALA A 31 1.62 1.16 -4.96
N ALA A 32 1.32 0.56 -3.80
CA ALA A 32 1.69 -0.81 -3.50
C ALA A 32 0.92 -1.84 -4.36
N LEU A 33 -0.38 -1.61 -4.60
CA LEU A 33 -1.20 -2.41 -5.53
C LEU A 33 -0.70 -2.29 -6.98
N ALA A 34 -0.21 -1.11 -7.38
CA ALA A 34 0.31 -0.82 -8.71
C ALA A 34 1.55 -1.65 -9.07
N VAL A 35 2.34 -2.08 -8.08
CA VAL A 35 3.50 -2.98 -8.30
C VAL A 35 3.09 -4.27 -9.02
N ALA A 36 1.88 -4.76 -8.76
CA ALA A 36 1.30 -5.93 -9.42
C ALA A 36 0.25 -5.57 -10.50
N GLY A 37 0.13 -4.30 -10.88
CA GLY A 37 -0.87 -3.83 -11.85
C GLY A 37 -2.32 -3.92 -11.36
N ARG A 38 -2.55 -3.90 -10.04
CA ARG A 38 -3.87 -4.12 -9.41
C ARG A 38 -4.42 -2.88 -8.71
N ALA A 39 -3.89 -1.69 -9.02
CA ALA A 39 -4.40 -0.46 -8.44
C ALA A 39 -5.85 -0.22 -8.89
N ILE A 40 -6.66 0.34 -7.99
CA ILE A 40 -8.11 0.51 -8.19
C ILE A 40 -8.42 1.95 -8.60
N HIS A 41 -7.66 2.90 -8.08
CA HIS A 41 -7.92 4.34 -8.25
C HIS A 41 -6.77 5.06 -8.97
N VAL A 42 -6.34 4.51 -10.12
CA VAL A 42 -5.26 5.04 -10.98
C VAL A 42 -5.77 5.63 -12.28
#